data_AF-A0A2D9YI30-F1
#
_entry.id   AF-A0A2D9YI30-F1
#
_cell.length_a   1.000
_cell.length_b   1.000
_cell.length_c   1.000
_cell.angle_alpha   90.00
_cell.angle_beta   90.00
_cell.angle_gamma   90.00
#
_symmetry.space_group_name_H-M   'P 1'
#
loop_
_entity.id
_entity.type
_entity.pdbx_description
1 polymer ?
#
loop_
_entity_poly.entity_id
_entity_poly.type
_entity_poly.pdbx_seq_one_letter_code
_entity_poly.pdbx_strand_id
1 'polypeptide(L)'
;MEQEETRAIRTEQWLYMERINNQNINFLHPELYDLRNDPLEYKNLAEEIKYKSIIETLSEKLHDYFKSHSNPKFDLWNGGKAKSNVSSETFWKKIWGEDWSCT
;
A
#
# COMPACT_ATOMS: atom_id res chain seq x y z
N MET A 1 -7.82 11.34 2.74
CA MET A 1 -7.31 9.95 2.76
C MET A 1 -5.81 10.06 2.62
N GLU A 2 -5.06 9.60 3.61
CA GLU A 2 -3.61 9.71 3.61
C GLU A 2 -2.99 8.68 2.66
N GLN A 3 -1.93 9.07 1.95
CA GLN A 3 -1.30 8.22 0.93
C GLN A 3 -0.07 7.46 1.44
N GLU A 4 0.46 7.80 2.63
CA GLU A 4 1.66 7.17 3.21
C GLU A 4 1.50 5.65 3.42
N GLU A 5 0.26 5.24 3.72
CA GLU A 5 -0.15 3.86 4.01
C GLU A 5 -0.44 3.06 2.73
N THR A 6 -0.27 3.68 1.56
CA THR A 6 -0.70 3.13 0.26
C THR A 6 0.47 3.05 -0.70
N ARG A 7 0.55 1.94 -1.41
CA ARG A 7 1.37 1.83 -2.60
C ARG A 7 0.44 1.42 -3.75
N ALA A 8 0.64 2.00 -4.92
CA ALA A 8 -0.22 1.75 -6.07
C ALA A 8 0.57 1.40 -7.33
N ILE A 9 -0.02 0.54 -8.15
CA ILE A 9 0.46 0.21 -9.49
C ILE A 9 -0.69 0.37 -10.48
N ARG A 10 -0.45 1.15 -11.54
CA ARG A 10 -1.38 1.33 -12.66
C ARG A 10 -0.77 0.71 -13.92
N THR A 11 -1.54 -0.14 -14.57
CA THR A 11 -1.24 -0.74 -15.87
C THR A 11 -2.32 -0.33 -16.87
N GLU A 12 -2.23 -0.79 -18.12
CA GLU A 12 -3.29 -0.52 -19.11
C GLU A 12 -4.66 -1.08 -18.71
N GLN A 13 -4.71 -2.17 -17.94
CA GLN A 13 -5.96 -2.83 -17.57
C GLN A 13 -6.31 -2.69 -16.09
N TRP A 14 -5.33 -2.56 -15.21
CA TRP A 14 -5.55 -2.63 -13.77
C TRP A 14 -4.99 -1.41 -13.06
N LEU A 15 -5.78 -0.87 -12.13
CA LEU A 15 -5.27 -0.08 -11.01
C LEU A 15 -5.37 -0.95 -9.75
N TYR A 16 -4.24 -1.21 -9.12
CA TYR A 16 -4.17 -1.89 -7.83
C TYR A 16 -3.58 -0.95 -6.79
N MET A 17 -4.27 -0.80 -5.66
CA MET A 17 -3.82 -0.05 -4.50
C MET A 17 -3.69 -1.01 -3.32
N GLU A 18 -2.45 -1.25 -2.92
CA GLU A 18 -2.13 -2.04 -1.74
C GLU A 18 -2.06 -1.11 -0.53
N ARG A 19 -2.64 -1.57 0.58
CA ARG A 19 -2.54 -0.89 1.87
C ARG A 19 -1.57 -1.65 2.76
N ILE A 20 -0.84 -0.92 3.59
CA ILE A 20 0.03 -1.54 4.58
C ILE A 20 -0.82 -2.47 5.46
N ASN A 21 -0.51 -3.75 5.41
CA ASN A 21 -1.20 -4.78 6.17
C ASN A 21 -0.17 -5.52 7.00
N ASN A 22 0.07 -5.03 8.22
CA ASN A 22 0.80 -5.77 9.22
C ASN A 22 -0.20 -6.49 10.14
N GLN A 23 0.29 -7.43 10.96
CA GLN A 23 -0.57 -8.21 11.86
C GLN A 23 -1.43 -7.37 12.84
N ASN A 24 -1.15 -6.07 12.97
CA ASN A 24 -1.79 -5.15 13.92
C ASN A 24 -2.83 -4.20 13.27
N ILE A 25 -2.99 -4.22 11.94
CA ILE A 25 -3.87 -3.31 11.19
C ILE A 25 -4.76 -4.12 10.24
N ASN A 26 -6.04 -4.27 10.60
CA ASN A 26 -7.02 -5.04 9.83
C ASN A 26 -8.15 -4.19 9.21
N PHE A 27 -8.12 -2.88 9.40
CA PHE A 27 -9.15 -1.94 8.91
C PHE A 27 -8.80 -1.27 7.59
N LEU A 28 -7.59 -1.50 7.07
CA LEU A 28 -7.18 -1.04 5.75
C LEU A 28 -7.33 -2.18 4.76
N HIS A 29 -8.09 -1.94 3.71
CA HIS A 29 -8.39 -2.94 2.68
C HIS A 29 -7.77 -2.52 1.35
N PRO A 30 -7.22 -3.47 0.57
CA PRO A 30 -6.72 -3.18 -0.76
C PRO A 30 -7.86 -2.85 -1.72
N GLU A 31 -7.51 -2.23 -2.84
CA GLU A 31 -8.45 -1.89 -3.90
C GLU A 31 -7.93 -2.37 -5.26
N LEU A 32 -8.82 -2.88 -6.10
CA LEU A 32 -8.52 -3.31 -7.47
C LEU A 32 -9.61 -2.82 -8.42
N TYR A 33 -9.22 -2.14 -9.50
CA TYR A 33 -10.12 -1.63 -10.52
C TYR A 33 -9.71 -2.12 -11.91
N ASP A 34 -10.68 -2.59 -12.69
CA ASP A 34 -10.50 -2.94 -14.10
C ASP A 34 -10.72 -1.69 -14.96
N LEU A 35 -9.66 -1.03 -15.37
CA LEU A 35 -9.71 0.24 -16.11
C LEU A 35 -10.26 0.11 -17.53
N ARG A 36 -10.34 -1.12 -18.09
CA ARG A 36 -10.94 -1.35 -19.40
C ARG A 36 -12.46 -1.43 -19.32
N ASN A 37 -12.97 -2.06 -18.26
CA ASN A 37 -14.40 -2.28 -18.06
C ASN A 37 -15.05 -1.23 -17.14
N ASP A 38 -14.25 -0.56 -16.31
CA ASP A 38 -14.63 0.45 -15.33
C ASP A 38 -13.58 1.58 -15.29
N PRO A 39 -13.48 2.39 -16.36
CA PRO A 39 -12.50 3.47 -16.46
C PRO A 39 -12.70 4.59 -15.42
N LEU A 40 -13.85 4.62 -14.76
CA LEU A 40 -14.20 5.59 -13.72
C LEU A 40 -14.05 5.04 -12.30
N GLU A 41 -13.52 3.81 -12.16
CA GLU A 41 -13.09 3.23 -10.88
C GLU A 41 -14.23 3.15 -9.84
N TYR A 42 -15.45 2.84 -10.28
CA TYR A 42 -16.62 2.75 -9.39
C TYR A 42 -16.71 1.44 -8.61
N LYS A 43 -16.13 0.36 -9.13
CA LYS A 43 -16.27 -0.98 -8.55
C LYS A 43 -14.92 -1.51 -8.09
N ASN A 44 -14.71 -1.53 -6.77
CA ASN A 44 -13.60 -2.26 -6.17
C ASN A 44 -13.81 -3.78 -6.30
N LEU A 45 -12.82 -4.47 -6.87
CA LEU A 45 -12.81 -5.90 -7.16
C LEU A 45 -11.90 -6.69 -6.22
N ALA A 46 -11.25 -6.05 -5.24
CA ALA A 46 -10.21 -6.67 -4.42
C ALA A 46 -10.69 -7.85 -3.56
N GLU A 47 -11.97 -7.86 -3.19
CA GLU A 47 -12.57 -8.93 -2.38
C GLU A 47 -13.07 -10.12 -3.22
N GLU A 48 -13.14 -9.98 -4.55
CA GLU A 48 -13.62 -11.03 -5.43
C GLU A 48 -12.52 -12.07 -5.68
N ILE A 49 -12.70 -13.29 -5.16
CA ILE A 49 -11.72 -14.40 -5.20
C ILE A 49 -11.13 -14.68 -6.60
N LYS A 50 -11.92 -14.42 -7.65
CA LYS A 50 -11.50 -14.65 -9.05
C LYS A 50 -10.38 -13.72 -9.52
N TYR A 51 -10.14 -12.59 -8.84
CA TYR A 51 -9.03 -11.67 -9.14
C TYR A 51 -7.82 -11.85 -8.23
N LYS A 52 -7.80 -12.86 -7.34
CA LYS A 52 -6.70 -13.10 -6.39
C LYS A 52 -5.34 -13.21 -7.09
N SER A 53 -5.25 -13.94 -8.20
CA SER A 53 -3.98 -14.11 -8.94
C SER A 53 -3.49 -12.80 -9.57
N ILE A 54 -4.40 -11.92 -9.98
CA ILE A 54 -4.07 -10.59 -10.51
C ILE A 54 -3.51 -9.72 -9.38
N ILE A 55 -4.13 -9.75 -8.20
CA ILE A 55 -3.67 -9.04 -7.01
C ILE A 55 -2.27 -9.52 -6.61
N GLU A 56 -2.06 -10.83 -6.52
CA GLU A 56 -0.75 -11.42 -6.19
C GLU A 56 0.34 -10.96 -7.17
N THR A 57 0.06 -11.02 -8.48
CA THR A 57 1.01 -10.58 -9.51
C THR A 57 1.33 -9.09 -9.42
N LEU A 58 0.34 -8.25 -9.14
CA LEU A 58 0.52 -6.80 -9.04
C LEU A 58 1.23 -6.40 -7.74
N SER A 59 0.89 -7.06 -6.63
CA SER A 59 1.58 -6.92 -5.34
C SER A 59 3.05 -7.30 -5.45
N GLU A 60 3.38 -8.44 -6.06
CA GLU A 60 4.78 -8.85 -6.28
C GLU A 60 5.58 -7.80 -7.05
N LYS A 61 5.04 -7.30 -8.18
CA LYS A 61 5.69 -6.24 -8.97
C LYS A 61 5.92 -4.97 -8.17
N LEU A 62 4.94 -4.60 -7.34
CA LEU A 62 4.98 -3.41 -6.53
C LEU A 62 6.02 -3.56 -5.40
N HIS A 63 6.04 -4.70 -4.72
CA HIS A 63 7.06 -5.02 -3.71
C HIS A 63 8.47 -5.04 -4.31
N ASP A 64 8.67 -5.64 -5.48
CA ASP A 64 9.97 -5.65 -6.17
C ASP A 64 10.44 -4.24 -6.56
N TYR A 65 9.53 -3.39 -7.03
CA TYR A 65 9.83 -2.00 -7.35
C TYR A 65 10.30 -1.22 -6.12
N PHE A 66 9.55 -1.29 -5.02
CA PHE A 66 9.91 -0.56 -3.80
C PHE A 66 11.17 -1.14 -3.14
N LYS A 67 11.39 -2.45 -3.22
CA LYS A 67 12.63 -3.09 -2.74
C LYS A 67 13.88 -2.58 -3.46
N SER A 68 13.78 -2.30 -4.76
CA SER A 68 14.91 -1.85 -5.57
C SER A 68 15.14 -0.33 -5.55
N HIS A 69 14.09 0.46 -5.33
CA HIS A 69 14.16 1.92 -5.47
C HIS A 69 14.01 2.70 -4.16
N SER A 70 13.50 2.09 -3.09
CA SER A 70 13.31 2.79 -1.82
C SER A 70 14.63 2.90 -1.07
N ASN A 71 14.85 4.05 -0.44
CA ASN A 71 15.89 4.16 0.57
C ASN A 71 15.37 3.54 1.88
N PRO A 72 15.99 2.48 2.43
CA PRO A 72 15.49 1.80 3.63
C PRO A 72 15.30 2.74 4.83
N LYS A 73 16.11 3.81 4.95
CA LYS A 73 15.98 4.79 6.04
C LYS A 73 14.63 5.51 6.03
N PHE A 74 14.03 5.68 4.85
CA PHE A 74 12.81 6.47 4.65
C PHE A 74 11.61 5.63 4.20
N ASP A 75 11.74 4.30 4.18
CA ASP A 75 10.67 3.40 3.76
C ASP A 75 9.74 3.05 4.93
N LEU A 76 8.64 3.79 5.06
CA LEU A 76 7.64 3.59 6.11
C LEU A 76 7.04 2.18 6.13
N TRP A 77 7.03 1.47 4.99
CA TRP A 77 6.50 0.10 4.90
C TRP A 77 7.46 -0.97 5.42
N ASN A 78 8.72 -0.61 5.66
CA ASN A 78 9.75 -1.50 6.18
C ASN A 78 10.44 -0.91 7.43
N GLY A 79 9.73 -0.08 8.20
CA GLY A 79 10.20 0.49 9.48
C GLY A 79 11.10 1.72 9.36
N GLY A 80 11.27 2.26 8.15
CA GLY A 80 11.90 3.56 7.93
C GLY A 80 11.11 4.72 8.56
N LYS A 81 11.69 5.91 8.51
CA LYS A 81 11.17 7.12 9.17
C LYS A 81 10.94 8.23 8.15
N ALA A 82 9.88 9.02 8.31
CA ALA A 82 9.70 10.20 7.48
C ALA A 82 10.78 11.26 7.77
N LYS A 83 11.09 12.09 6.77
CA LYS A 83 12.12 13.14 6.85
C LYS A 83 11.67 14.41 7.57
N SER A 84 10.37 14.56 7.80
CA SER A 84 9.78 15.79 8.35
C SER A 84 8.63 15.43 9.28
N ASN A 85 7.52 14.98 8.71
CA ASN A 85 6.32 14.64 9.44
C ASN A 85 5.62 13.47 8.75
N VAL A 86 4.68 12.88 9.50
CA VAL A 86 3.68 11.94 9.02
C VAL A 86 2.32 12.46 9.45
N SER A 87 1.28 12.06 8.72
CA SER A 87 -0.09 12.47 9.05
C SER A 87 -0.58 11.91 10.38
N SER A 88 -0.06 10.74 10.81
CA SER A 88 -0.38 10.15 12.12
C SER A 88 0.81 9.38 12.70
N GLU A 89 1.53 9.99 13.64
CA GLU A 89 2.63 9.31 14.35
C GLU A 89 2.12 8.12 15.18
N THR A 90 0.93 8.25 15.78
CA THR A 90 0.27 7.16 16.54
C THR A 90 0.02 5.94 15.67
N PHE A 91 -0.37 6.13 14.40
CA PHE A 91 -0.55 5.03 13.46
C PHE A 91 0.77 4.29 13.21
N TRP A 92 1.84 5.03 12.90
CA TRP A 92 3.15 4.45 12.63
C TRP A 92 3.79 3.79 13.87
N LYS A 93 3.57 4.34 15.07
CA LYS A 93 3.93 3.69 16.34
C LYS A 93 3.18 2.39 16.57
N LYS A 94 1.88 2.34 16.25
CA LYS A 94 1.12 1.09 16.31
C LYS A 94 1.68 0.01 15.37
N ILE A 95 2.26 0.42 14.24
CA ILE A 95 2.84 -0.51 13.26
C ILE A 95 4.25 -0.96 13.66
N TRP A 96 5.12 -0.04 14.08
CA TRP A 96 6.56 -0.28 14.25
C TRP A 96 7.05 -0.25 15.71
N GLY A 97 6.19 0.07 16.66
CA GLY A 97 6.48 0.19 18.09
C GLY A 97 6.48 1.64 18.59
N GLU A 98 6.30 1.82 19.90
CA GLU A 98 6.16 3.12 20.56
C GLU A 98 7.37 4.05 20.40
N ASP A 99 8.56 3.49 20.19
CA ASP A 99 9.80 4.26 19.97
C ASP A 99 9.92 4.82 18.53
N TRP A 100 9.00 4.46 17.65
CA TRP A 100 8.99 4.98 16.29
C TRP A 100 8.66 6.48 16.28
N SER A 101 9.44 7.25 15.53
CA SER A 101 9.31 8.71 15.40
C SER A 101 9.97 9.15 14.10
N CYS A 102 9.55 10.30 13.56
CA CYS A 102 10.22 10.92 12.41
C CYS A 102 11.70 11.20 12.70
N THR A 103 12.52 11.32 11.65
CA THR A 103 13.95 11.67 11.78
C THR A 103 14.17 13.16 11.79
#